data_AF-A6TPZ5-F1
#
_entry.id   AF-A6TPZ5-F1
#
_cell.length_a   1.000
_cell.length_b   1.000
_cell.length_c   1.000
_cell.angle_alpha   90.00
_cell.angle_beta   90.00
_cell.angle_gamma   90.00
#
_symmetry.space_group_name_H-M   'P 1'
#
loop_
_entity.id
_entity.type
_entity.pdbx_description
1 polymer ?
#
loop_
_entity_poly.entity_id
_entity_poly.type
_entity_poly.pdbx_seq_one_letter_code
_entity_poly.pdbx_strand_id
1 'polypeptide(L)'
;MKTPESAKYLNVLLNFLGLLVILSLIGFISHVVTMESVVGVGNLILTFYGGIYLLALLIVVVILKRVVGTIIFARNPLVEENVIRFRRAAYIFFALGTFEFIVIGIARMVTEGNPFSFGFVFSLFIGCIILVLADVFKFAIKIKEENDLTV
;
A
#
# COMPACT_ATOMS: atom_id res chain seq x y z
N MET A 1 -29.51 -9.27 -3.52
CA MET A 1 -28.29 -10.00 -3.08
C MET A 1 -27.82 -9.47 -1.74
N LYS A 2 -27.58 -10.36 -0.75
CA LYS A 2 -26.99 -9.97 0.54
C LYS A 2 -25.54 -9.52 0.32
N THR A 3 -25.06 -8.53 1.07
CA THR A 3 -23.63 -8.19 1.06
C THR A 3 -22.84 -9.38 1.56
N PRO A 4 -21.76 -9.79 0.87
CA PRO A 4 -20.96 -10.93 1.31
C PRO A 4 -20.36 -10.60 2.68
N GLU A 5 -20.48 -11.51 3.64
CA GLU A 5 -19.99 -11.31 5.01
C GLU A 5 -18.49 -10.99 5.02
N SER A 6 -17.73 -11.58 4.10
CA SER A 6 -16.31 -11.32 3.88
C SER A 6 -15.99 -9.83 3.67
N ALA A 7 -16.84 -9.07 2.96
CA ALA A 7 -16.61 -7.65 2.73
C ALA A 7 -16.78 -6.82 4.01
N LYS A 8 -17.68 -7.23 4.91
CA LYS A 8 -17.85 -6.59 6.22
C LYS A 8 -16.62 -6.81 7.10
N TYR A 9 -16.12 -8.06 7.17
CA TYR A 9 -14.89 -8.38 7.89
C TYR A 9 -13.70 -7.61 7.34
N LEU A 10 -13.57 -7.52 6.01
CA LEU A 10 -12.49 -6.76 5.37
C LEU A 10 -12.57 -5.26 5.69
N ASN A 11 -13.77 -4.68 5.73
CA ASN A 11 -13.93 -3.27 6.13
C ASN A 11 -13.54 -3.03 7.60
N VAL A 12 -13.90 -3.93 8.50
CA VAL A 12 -13.48 -3.86 9.91
C VAL A 12 -11.96 -3.96 10.02
N LEU A 13 -11.35 -4.93 9.33
CA LEU A 13 -9.91 -5.11 9.30
C LEU A 13 -9.20 -3.85 8.76
N LEU A 14 -9.68 -3.26 7.66
CA LEU A 14 -9.10 -2.05 7.09
C LEU A 14 -9.25 -0.83 8.01
N ASN A 15 -10.36 -0.71 8.74
CA ASN A 15 -10.52 0.35 9.74
C ASN A 15 -9.54 0.17 10.90
N PHE A 16 -9.36 -1.06 11.37
CA PHE A 16 -8.38 -1.38 12.40
C PHE A 16 -6.94 -1.09 11.93
N LEU A 17 -6.57 -1.53 10.73
CA LEU A 17 -5.26 -1.21 10.14
C LEU A 17 -5.07 0.30 9.96
N GLY A 18 -6.10 1.02 9.50
CA GLY A 18 -6.06 2.48 9.41
C GLY A 18 -5.83 3.16 10.76
N LEU A 19 -6.50 2.68 11.81
CA LEU A 19 -6.28 3.17 13.17
C LEU A 19 -4.84 2.92 13.63
N LEU A 20 -4.30 1.72 13.39
CA LEU A 20 -2.91 1.41 13.73
C LEU A 20 -1.92 2.36 13.02
N VAL A 21 -2.11 2.60 11.72
CA VAL A 21 -1.25 3.53 10.97
C VAL A 21 -1.36 4.96 11.52
N ILE A 22 -2.55 5.42 11.91
CA ILE A 22 -2.75 6.74 12.53
C ILE A 22 -2.04 6.82 13.89
N LEU A 23 -2.16 5.80 14.73
CA LEU A 23 -1.45 5.75 16.01
C LEU A 23 0.07 5.74 15.81
N SER A 24 0.57 5.00 14.79
CA SER A 24 1.98 5.03 14.41
C SER A 24 2.43 6.41 13.93
N LEU A 25 1.59 7.14 13.18
CA LEU A 25 1.87 8.52 12.77
C LEU A 25 1.97 9.46 13.98
N ILE A 26 1.06 9.34 14.96
CA ILE A 26 1.12 10.14 16.20
C ILE A 26 2.40 9.82 16.97
N GLY A 27 2.73 8.54 17.13
CA GLY A 27 3.97 8.11 17.78
C GLY A 27 5.22 8.62 17.06
N PHE A 28 5.21 8.57 15.73
CA PHE A 28 6.29 9.10 14.89
C PHE A 28 6.46 10.61 15.05
N ILE A 29 5.36 11.39 15.02
CA ILE A 29 5.41 12.85 15.24
C ILE A 29 5.97 13.16 16.63
N SER A 30 5.51 12.46 17.67
CA SER A 30 6.02 12.61 19.03
C SER A 30 7.52 12.33 19.12
N HIS A 31 7.97 11.26 18.46
CA HIS A 31 9.40 10.92 18.36
C HIS A 31 10.20 12.04 17.68
N VAL A 32 9.72 12.57 16.55
CA VAL A 32 10.39 13.66 15.83
C VAL A 32 10.47 14.93 16.67
N VAL A 33 9.41 15.28 17.40
CA VAL A 33 9.38 16.48 18.26
C VAL A 33 10.29 16.36 19.48
N THR A 34 10.44 15.15 20.03
CA THR A 34 11.27 14.89 21.23
C THR A 34 12.73 14.61 20.93
N MET A 35 13.12 14.45 19.66
CA MET A 35 14.53 14.39 19.27
C MET A 35 15.19 15.77 19.41
N GLU A 36 15.74 16.05 20.59
CA GLU A 36 16.39 17.33 20.93
C GLU A 36 17.68 17.64 20.15
N SER A 37 18.21 16.70 19.36
CA SER A 37 19.37 16.97 18.50
C SER A 37 19.42 16.03 17.30
N VAL A 38 19.16 16.58 16.11
CA VAL A 38 19.44 15.87 14.84
C VAL A 38 20.94 15.91 14.62
N VAL A 39 21.68 15.08 15.34
CA VAL A 39 23.13 14.92 15.15
C VAL A 39 23.33 14.05 13.91
N GLY A 40 23.28 14.68 12.73
CA GLY A 40 23.69 14.09 11.46
C GLY A 40 22.62 14.04 10.36
N VAL A 41 23.04 14.34 9.13
CA VAL A 41 22.21 14.29 7.90
C VAL A 41 21.57 12.91 7.68
N GLY A 42 22.24 11.83 8.09
CA GLY A 42 21.70 10.46 7.98
C GLY A 42 20.45 10.22 8.82
N ASN A 43 20.39 10.75 10.04
CA ASN A 43 19.21 10.62 10.90
C ASN A 43 18.01 11.36 10.30
N LEU A 44 18.24 12.55 9.75
CA LEU A 44 17.21 13.33 9.07
C LEU A 44 16.60 12.56 7.88
N ILE A 45 17.43 11.94 7.05
CA ILE A 45 16.98 11.14 5.90
C ILE A 45 16.14 9.95 6.36
N LEU A 46 16.57 9.22 7.39
CA LEU A 46 15.81 8.08 7.95
C LEU A 46 14.47 8.51 8.55
N THR A 47 14.44 9.66 9.23
CA THR A 47 13.20 10.25 9.73
C THR A 47 12.25 10.58 8.57
N PHE A 48 12.72 11.26 7.52
CA PHE A 48 11.90 11.54 6.34
C PHE A 48 11.37 10.26 5.67
N TYR A 49 12.22 9.23 5.57
CA TYR A 49 11.81 7.92 5.08
C TYR A 49 10.66 7.33 5.91
N GLY A 50 10.77 7.33 7.24
CA GLY A 50 9.72 6.83 8.13
C GLY A 50 8.39 7.56 7.94
N GLY A 51 8.43 8.88 7.79
CA GLY A 51 7.23 9.69 7.53
C GLY A 51 6.57 9.36 6.18
N ILE A 52 7.37 9.28 5.10
CA ILE A 52 6.89 8.91 3.76
C ILE A 52 6.29 7.50 3.78
N TYR A 53 6.94 6.56 4.46
CA TYR A 53 6.48 5.19 4.57
C TYR A 53 5.10 5.10 5.25
N LEU A 54 4.92 5.76 6.40
CA LEU A 54 3.64 5.78 7.10
C LEU A 54 2.52 6.44 6.30
N LEU A 55 2.82 7.55 5.61
CA LEU A 55 1.84 8.21 4.72
C LEU A 55 1.45 7.32 3.55
N ALA A 56 2.41 6.64 2.93
CA ALA A 56 2.15 5.70 1.85
C ALA A 56 1.26 4.54 2.30
N LEU A 57 1.52 3.96 3.48
CA LEU A 57 0.65 2.93 4.05
C LEU A 57 -0.78 3.43 4.28
N LEU A 58 -0.94 4.65 4.79
CA LEU A 58 -2.27 5.25 4.98
C LEU A 58 -3.00 5.40 3.64
N ILE A 59 -2.30 5.85 2.59
CA ILE A 59 -2.87 5.97 1.24
C ILE A 59 -3.31 4.59 0.73
N VAL A 60 -2.50 3.54 0.90
CA VAL A 60 -2.86 2.17 0.51
C VAL A 60 -4.11 1.71 1.25
N VAL A 61 -4.21 1.93 2.57
CA VAL A 61 -5.42 1.60 3.34
C VAL A 61 -6.65 2.33 2.80
N VAL A 62 -6.54 3.61 2.47
CA VAL A 62 -7.64 4.39 1.88
C VAL A 62 -8.04 3.84 0.50
N ILE A 63 -7.07 3.49 -0.35
CA ILE A 63 -7.33 2.88 -1.66
C ILE A 63 -8.09 1.56 -1.50
N LEU A 64 -7.62 0.67 -0.62
CA LEU A 64 -8.27 -0.61 -0.36
C LEU A 64 -9.68 -0.42 0.22
N LYS A 65 -9.87 0.57 1.10
CA LYS A 65 -11.20 0.90 1.65
C LYS A 65 -12.18 1.35 0.56
N ARG A 66 -11.71 2.07 -0.47
CA ARG A 66 -12.54 2.43 -1.63
C ARG A 66 -12.93 1.21 -2.46
N VAL A 67 -12.00 0.27 -2.67
CA VAL A 67 -12.30 -1.00 -3.33
C VAL A 67 -13.36 -1.77 -2.54
N VAL A 68 -13.20 -1.92 -1.22
CA VAL A 68 -14.21 -2.57 -0.36
C VAL A 68 -15.55 -1.84 -0.40
N GLY A 69 -15.52 -0.50 -0.45
CA GLY A 69 -16.71 0.33 -0.63
C GLY A 69 -17.52 -0.06 -1.88
N THR A 70 -16.86 -0.31 -3.02
CA THR A 70 -17.58 -0.75 -4.23
C THR A 70 -18.25 -2.12 -4.08
N ILE A 71 -17.69 -3.00 -3.24
CA ILE A 71 -18.28 -4.32 -2.95
C ILE A 71 -19.50 -4.17 -2.03
N ILE A 72 -19.39 -3.34 -1.00
CA ILE A 72 -20.45 -3.17 0.00
C ILE A 72 -21.61 -2.35 -0.54
N PHE A 73 -21.33 -1.20 -1.15
CA PHE A 73 -22.33 -0.20 -1.54
C PHE A 73 -22.82 -0.42 -2.97
N ALA A 74 -21.90 -0.53 -3.94
CA ALA A 74 -22.26 -0.70 -5.35
C ALA A 74 -22.55 -2.16 -5.73
N ARG A 75 -22.20 -3.12 -4.86
CA ARG A 75 -22.33 -4.57 -5.09
C ARG A 75 -21.69 -5.05 -6.40
N ASN A 76 -20.73 -4.29 -6.92
CA ASN A 76 -20.00 -4.63 -8.14
C ASN A 76 -18.49 -4.48 -7.89
N PRO A 77 -17.76 -5.59 -7.60
CA PRO A 77 -16.30 -5.56 -7.47
C PRO A 77 -15.60 -5.31 -8.81
N LEU A 78 -16.24 -5.67 -9.93
CA LEU A 78 -15.69 -5.65 -11.28
C LEU A 78 -16.02 -4.33 -11.97
N VAL A 79 -15.32 -3.28 -11.53
CA VAL A 79 -15.35 -1.95 -12.17
C VAL A 79 -13.93 -1.52 -12.52
N GLU A 80 -13.75 -0.88 -13.67
CA GLU A 80 -12.44 -0.39 -14.14
C GLU A 80 -11.76 0.52 -13.12
N GLU A 81 -12.53 1.28 -12.34
CA GLU A 81 -11.98 2.12 -11.28
C GLU A 81 -11.22 1.30 -10.21
N ASN A 82 -11.64 0.06 -9.93
CA ASN A 82 -10.92 -0.81 -8.99
C ASN A 82 -9.60 -1.32 -9.58
N VAL A 83 -9.54 -1.58 -10.88
CA VAL A 83 -8.29 -1.93 -11.57
C VAL A 83 -7.28 -0.80 -11.44
N ILE A 84 -7.72 0.45 -11.68
CA ILE A 84 -6.89 1.65 -11.51
C ILE A 84 -6.41 1.79 -10.06
N ARG A 85 -7.30 1.54 -9.09
CA ARG A 85 -6.97 1.57 -7.65
C ARG A 85 -5.91 0.54 -7.28
N PHE A 86 -6.02 -0.70 -7.76
CA PHE A 86 -5.00 -1.72 -7.54
C PHE A 86 -3.66 -1.34 -8.17
N ARG A 87 -3.65 -0.86 -9.43
CA ARG A 87 -2.42 -0.38 -10.08
C ARG A 87 -1.74 0.74 -9.30
N ARG A 88 -2.51 1.71 -8.81
CA ARG A 88 -2.00 2.78 -7.93
C ARG A 88 -1.39 2.23 -6.64
N ALA A 89 -2.06 1.28 -5.99
CA ALA A 89 -1.50 0.63 -4.80
C ALA A 89 -0.17 -0.10 -5.11
N ALA A 90 -0.09 -0.83 -6.21
CA ALA A 90 1.15 -1.48 -6.65
C ALA A 90 2.28 -0.46 -6.90
N TYR A 91 2.00 0.65 -7.60
CA TYR A 91 2.98 1.70 -7.83
C TYR A 91 3.48 2.35 -6.54
N ILE A 92 2.63 2.47 -5.51
CA ILE A 92 3.07 2.93 -4.19
C ILE A 92 4.09 1.96 -3.59
N PHE A 93 3.85 0.65 -3.65
CA PHE A 93 4.82 -0.33 -3.16
C PHE A 93 6.12 -0.33 -3.95
N PHE A 94 6.07 -0.18 -5.28
CA PHE A 94 7.30 -0.04 -6.08
C PHE A 94 8.07 1.24 -5.76
N ALA A 95 7.36 2.35 -5.55
CA ALA A 95 7.97 3.61 -5.15
C ALA A 95 8.63 3.49 -3.77
N LEU A 96 7.96 2.87 -2.79
CA LEU A 96 8.51 2.61 -1.47
C LEU A 96 9.75 1.72 -1.54
N GLY A 97 9.69 0.60 -2.27
CA GLY A 97 10.84 -0.27 -2.44
C GLY A 97 12.02 0.46 -3.09
N THR A 98 11.78 1.20 -4.18
CA THR A 98 12.83 1.99 -4.85
C THR A 98 13.45 3.01 -3.90
N PHE A 99 12.61 3.71 -3.12
CA PHE A 99 13.08 4.70 -2.16
C PHE A 99 13.87 4.05 -1.02
N GLU A 100 13.44 2.90 -0.51
CA GLU A 100 14.18 2.12 0.50
C GLU A 100 15.55 1.66 -0.02
N PHE A 101 15.60 1.16 -1.26
CA PHE A 101 16.86 0.75 -1.89
C PHE A 101 17.84 1.93 -2.05
N ILE A 102 17.35 3.10 -2.45
CA ILE A 102 18.19 4.29 -2.60
C ILE A 102 18.64 4.82 -1.24
N VAL A 103 17.73 4.95 -0.28
CA VAL A 103 18.01 5.59 1.01
C VAL A 103 18.79 4.67 1.95
N ILE A 104 18.30 3.44 2.12
CA ILE A 104 18.85 2.47 3.06
C ILE A 104 19.85 1.56 2.37
N GLY A 105 19.56 1.13 1.14
CA GLY A 105 20.42 0.20 0.41
C GLY A 105 21.81 0.75 0.11
N ILE A 106 21.95 2.05 -0.18
CA ILE A 106 23.28 2.67 -0.34
C ILE A 106 24.09 2.62 0.96
N ALA A 107 23.46 2.93 2.10
CA ALA A 107 24.13 2.86 3.40
C ALA A 107 24.54 1.41 3.73
N ARG A 108 23.65 0.44 3.50
CA ARG A 108 23.93 -0.99 3.72
C ARG A 108 24.98 -1.56 2.79
N MET A 109 25.09 -1.07 1.56
CA MET A 109 26.16 -1.46 0.66
C MET A 109 27.53 -1.14 1.26
N VAL A 110 27.65 0.03 1.91
CA VAL A 110 28.90 0.47 2.53
C VAL A 110 29.21 -0.32 3.81
N THR A 111 28.20 -0.64 4.62
CA THR A 111 28.41 -1.28 5.94
C THR A 111 28.35 -2.80 5.94
N GLU A 112 27.51 -3.39 5.10
CA GLU A 112 27.19 -4.83 5.07
C GLU A 112 27.55 -5.50 3.73
N GLY A 113 27.92 -4.73 2.71
CA GLY A 113 28.23 -5.25 1.37
C GLY A 113 27.01 -5.74 0.57
N ASN A 114 25.78 -5.53 1.09
CA ASN A 114 24.54 -5.92 0.43
C ASN A 114 23.52 -4.77 0.49
N PRO A 115 23.05 -4.24 -0.65
CA PRO A 115 22.09 -3.13 -0.68
C PRO A 115 20.64 -3.60 -0.50
N PHE A 116 20.37 -4.90 -0.59
CA PHE A 116 19.02 -5.45 -0.58
C PHE A 116 18.54 -5.69 0.85
N SER A 117 17.60 -4.85 1.30
CA SER A 117 16.86 -5.10 2.53
C SER A 117 15.69 -6.06 2.29
N PHE A 118 15.25 -6.73 3.37
CA PHE A 118 14.01 -7.51 3.32
C PHE A 118 12.80 -6.63 2.95
N GLY A 119 12.75 -5.39 3.44
CA GLY A 119 11.70 -4.42 3.11
C GLY A 119 11.61 -4.09 1.62
N PHE A 120 12.76 -3.93 0.95
CA PHE A 120 12.83 -3.74 -0.49
C PHE A 120 12.22 -4.93 -1.25
N VAL A 121 12.70 -6.14 -0.96
CA VAL A 121 12.23 -7.36 -1.63
C VAL A 121 10.75 -7.58 -1.38
N PHE A 122 10.30 -7.38 -0.16
CA PHE A 122 8.89 -7.50 0.22
C PHE A 122 8.01 -6.48 -0.51
N SER A 123 8.44 -5.22 -0.60
CA SER A 123 7.71 -4.17 -1.32
C SER A 123 7.56 -4.51 -2.80
N LEU A 124 8.62 -4.98 -3.46
CA LEU A 124 8.55 -5.45 -4.85
C LEU A 124 7.58 -6.62 -5.00
N PHE A 125 7.69 -7.61 -4.12
CA PHE A 125 6.84 -8.81 -4.16
C PHE A 125 5.35 -8.46 -4.02
N ILE A 126 5.01 -7.62 -3.04
CA ILE A 126 3.63 -7.14 -2.86
C ILE A 126 3.15 -6.32 -4.05
N GLY A 127 3.99 -5.43 -4.59
CA GLY A 127 3.67 -4.67 -5.80
C GLY A 127 3.32 -5.57 -6.98
N CYS A 128 4.11 -6.63 -7.22
CA CYS A 128 3.84 -7.63 -8.25
C CYS A 128 2.51 -8.37 -8.02
N ILE A 129 2.24 -8.83 -6.79
CA ILE A 129 0.98 -9.50 -6.46
C ILE A 129 -0.22 -8.58 -6.76
N ILE A 130 -0.13 -7.32 -6.37
CA ILE A 130 -1.23 -6.37 -6.58
C ILE A 130 -1.44 -6.08 -8.07
N LEU A 131 -0.37 -6.02 -8.88
CA LEU A 131 -0.51 -5.90 -10.34
C LEU A 131 -1.19 -7.12 -10.96
N VAL A 132 -0.78 -8.33 -10.55
CA VAL A 132 -1.42 -9.57 -11.01
C VAL A 132 -2.91 -9.55 -10.66
N LEU A 133 -3.28 -9.14 -9.44
CA LEU A 133 -4.68 -8.97 -9.05
C LEU A 133 -5.41 -7.94 -9.92
N ALA A 134 -4.77 -6.82 -10.25
CA ALA A 134 -5.37 -5.81 -11.12
C ALA A 134 -5.69 -6.38 -12.52
N ASP A 135 -4.78 -7.17 -13.09
CA ASP A 135 -4.96 -7.76 -14.41
C ASP A 135 -5.99 -8.90 -14.39
N VAL A 136 -6.05 -9.70 -13.32
CA VAL A 136 -7.12 -10.69 -13.11
C VAL A 136 -8.49 -10.00 -13.05
N PHE A 137 -8.60 -8.87 -12.34
CA PHE A 137 -9.84 -8.10 -12.29
C PHE A 137 -10.22 -7.53 -13.65
N LYS A 138 -9.24 -7.00 -14.40
CA LYS A 138 -9.47 -6.49 -15.76
C LYS A 138 -9.97 -7.60 -16.70
N PHE A 139 -9.36 -8.78 -16.63
CA PHE A 139 -9.79 -9.92 -17.43
C PHE A 139 -11.21 -10.37 -17.06
N ALA A 140 -11.54 -10.38 -15.77
CA ALA A 140 -12.88 -10.70 -15.29
C ALA A 140 -13.94 -9.68 -15.75
N ILE A 141 -13.61 -8.38 -15.79
CA ILE A 141 -14.48 -7.34 -16.35
C ILE A 141 -14.75 -7.64 -17.83
N LYS A 142 -13.71 -7.92 -18.62
CA LYS A 142 -13.86 -8.23 -20.05
C LYS A 142 -14.76 -9.44 -20.31
N ILE A 143 -14.58 -10.53 -19.56
CA ILE A 143 -15.45 -11.72 -19.67
C ILE A 143 -16.90 -11.37 -19.34
N LYS A 144 -17.12 -10.54 -18.31
CA LYS A 144 -18.47 -10.12 -17.94
C LYS A 144 -19.11 -9.31 -19.07
N GLU A 145 -18.38 -8.36 -19.66
CA GLU A 145 -18.87 -7.56 -20.79
C GLU A 145 -19.17 -8.42 -22.02
N GLU A 146 -18.32 -9.39 -22.34
CA GLU A 146 -18.55 -10.34 -23.45
C GLU A 146 -19.82 -11.16 -23.21
N ASN A 147 -20.03 -11.67 -21.99
CA ASN A 147 -21.22 -12.46 -21.66
C ASN A 147 -22.49 -11.60 -21.64
N ASP A 148 -22.44 -10.38 -21.09
CA ASP A 148 -23.58 -9.44 -21.05
C ASP A 148 -24.01 -9.01 -22.47
N LEU A 149 -23.13 -9.08 -23.48
CA LEU A 149 -23.47 -8.81 -24.90
C LEU A 149 -24.08 -10.01 -25.64
N THR A 150 -23.90 -11.23 -25.11
CA THR A 150 -24.37 -12.47 -25.76
C THR A 150 -25.72 -12.97 -25.25
N VAL A 151 -26.21 -12.44 -24.13
CA VAL A 151 -27.52 -12.75 -23.50
C VAL A 151 -28.53 -11.68 -23.86
#